data_AF-A0AAE3EVZ2-F1
#
_entry.id   AF-A0AAE3EVZ2-F1
#
_cell.length_a   1.000
_cell.length_b   1.000
_cell.length_c   1.000
_cell.angle_alpha   90.00
_cell.angle_beta   90.00
_cell.angle_gamma   90.00
#
_symmetry.space_group_name_H-M   'P 1'
#
loop_
_entity.id
_entity.type
_entity.pdbx_description
1 polymer ?
#
loop_
_entity_poly.entity_id
_entity_poly.type
_entity_poly.pdbx_seq_one_letter_code
_entity_poly.pdbx_strand_id
1 'polypeptide(L)'
;MDFNIDDIPALDFIVKQCLLKGQIDINGFLNSEFAEKQEVDGLEFIVREQAIDEFVRLLNILEKTGVCERHITKQGQSTHKNDNTYSFQRKGGFTTLYKEHQKEKERIELEYRKTKVDLDLAEKTLKEFPITKFLAWGGFIIAFLLLLKEIYSILT
;
A
#
# COMPACT_ATOMS: atom_id res chain seq x y z
N MET A 1 -2.43 -4.62 2.83
CA MET A 1 -1.47 -5.61 2.30
C MET A 1 -1.29 -6.59 3.41
N ASP A 2 -1.65 -7.84 3.15
CA ASP A 2 -2.00 -8.79 4.22
C ASP A 2 -0.82 -9.72 4.56
N PHE A 3 0.37 -9.42 4.03
CA PHE A 3 1.60 -10.18 4.22
C PHE A 3 2.83 -9.27 4.28
N ASN A 4 3.87 -9.75 4.95
CA ASN A 4 5.17 -9.08 5.14
C ASN A 4 6.22 -9.62 4.17
N ILE A 5 7.38 -8.96 4.12
CA ILE A 5 8.50 -9.41 3.28
C ILE A 5 8.99 -10.82 3.67
N ASP A 6 8.92 -11.14 4.96
CA ASP A 6 9.35 -12.43 5.51
C ASP A 6 8.40 -13.58 5.12
N ASP A 7 7.17 -13.26 4.71
CA ASP A 7 6.19 -14.26 4.26
C ASP A 7 6.46 -14.71 2.82
N ILE A 8 7.17 -13.90 2.03
CA ILE A 8 7.36 -14.10 0.59
C ILE A 8 8.02 -15.46 0.29
N PRO A 9 9.10 -15.89 0.96
CA PRO A 9 9.70 -17.19 0.71
C PRO A 9 8.73 -18.37 0.93
N ALA A 10 7.93 -18.32 2.00
CA ALA A 10 6.95 -19.37 2.32
C ALA A 10 5.80 -19.38 1.30
N LEU A 11 5.30 -18.20 0.90
CA LEU A 11 4.26 -18.06 -0.12
C LEU A 11 4.75 -18.56 -1.49
N ASP A 12 5.93 -18.15 -1.92
CA ASP A 12 6.53 -18.60 -3.19
C ASP A 12 6.82 -20.10 -3.16
N PHE A 13 7.21 -20.66 -2.01
CA PHE A 13 7.33 -22.10 -1.82
C PHE A 13 5.99 -22.82 -2.04
N ILE A 14 4.91 -22.36 -1.41
CA ILE A 14 3.57 -22.94 -1.57
C ILE A 14 3.14 -22.90 -3.04
N VAL A 15 3.26 -21.74 -3.70
CA VAL A 15 2.92 -21.57 -5.13
C VAL A 15 3.73 -22.55 -5.99
N LYS A 16 5.02 -22.69 -5.72
CA LYS A 16 5.88 -23.64 -6.45
C LYS A 16 5.44 -25.09 -6.24
N GLN A 17 5.04 -25.48 -5.03
CA GLN A 17 4.51 -26.82 -4.76
C GLN A 17 3.19 -27.06 -5.49
N CYS A 18 2.28 -26.07 -5.53
CA CYS A 18 1.05 -26.16 -6.32
C CYS A 18 1.33 -26.33 -7.82
N LEU A 19 2.34 -25.64 -8.36
CA LEU A 19 2.72 -25.80 -9.76
C LEU A 19 3.32 -27.18 -10.06
N LEU A 20 4.14 -27.72 -9.14
CA LEU A 20 4.81 -29.01 -9.31
C LEU A 20 3.90 -30.22 -9.07
N LYS A 21 3.11 -30.20 -7.99
CA LYS A 21 2.32 -31.33 -7.51
C LYS A 21 0.82 -31.17 -7.75
N GLY A 22 0.38 -30.00 -8.21
CA GLY A 22 -1.02 -29.63 -8.36
C GLY A 22 -1.65 -29.05 -7.09
N GLN A 23 -1.17 -29.47 -5.91
CA GLN A 23 -1.66 -29.02 -4.60
C GLN A 23 -0.59 -29.08 -3.52
N ILE A 24 -0.83 -28.39 -2.41
CA ILE A 24 -0.13 -28.58 -1.14
C ILE A 24 -1.12 -28.59 0.01
N ASP A 25 -0.91 -29.50 0.96
CA ASP A 25 -1.65 -29.62 2.21
C ASP A 25 -0.74 -29.27 3.40
N ILE A 26 -1.32 -29.29 4.60
CA ILE A 26 -0.59 -29.01 5.84
C ILE A 26 0.62 -29.93 6.02
N ASN A 27 0.55 -31.21 5.65
CA ASN A 27 1.68 -32.12 5.82
C ASN A 27 2.82 -31.78 4.86
N GLY A 28 2.51 -31.36 3.63
CA GLY A 28 3.49 -30.83 2.69
C GLY A 28 4.18 -29.57 3.21
N PHE A 29 3.45 -28.71 3.92
CA PHE A 29 4.01 -27.52 4.55
C PHE A 29 4.85 -27.83 5.80
N LEU A 30 4.38 -28.72 6.68
CA LEU A 30 5.11 -29.14 7.90
C LEU A 30 6.46 -29.80 7.59
N ASN A 31 6.59 -30.45 6.42
CA ASN A 31 7.84 -31.05 5.97
C ASN A 31 8.80 -30.04 5.28
N SER A 32 8.45 -28.75 5.27
CA SER A 32 9.28 -27.70 4.69
C SER A 32 10.14 -27.00 5.74
N GLU A 33 11.13 -26.24 5.27
CA GLU A 33 11.95 -25.37 6.12
C GLU A 33 11.19 -24.16 6.70
N PHE A 34 9.98 -23.89 6.20
CA PHE A 34 9.14 -22.77 6.62
C PHE A 34 8.21 -23.11 7.79
N ALA A 35 8.14 -24.38 8.19
CA ALA A 35 7.45 -24.75 9.41
C ALA A 35 8.30 -24.32 10.62
N GLU A 36 7.72 -23.50 11.50
CA GLU A 36 8.42 -23.01 12.69
C GLU A 36 8.88 -24.18 13.58
N LYS A 37 10.16 -24.16 13.91
CA LYS A 37 10.79 -25.13 14.81
C LYS A 37 11.20 -24.41 16.09
N GLN A 38 10.85 -24.98 17.23
CA GLN A 38 11.33 -24.56 18.53
C GLN A 38 12.44 -25.49 18.99
N GLU A 39 13.53 -24.92 19.51
CA GLU A 39 14.59 -25.68 20.14
C GLU A 39 14.34 -25.77 21.64
N VAL A 40 14.21 -26.99 22.16
CA VAL A 40 14.12 -27.27 23.59
C VAL A 40 15.19 -28.29 23.94
N ASP A 41 16.11 -27.92 24.84
CA ASP A 41 17.23 -28.76 25.28
C ASP A 41 18.12 -29.30 24.13
N GLY A 42 18.33 -28.50 23.08
CA GLY A 42 19.13 -28.89 21.91
C GLY A 42 18.41 -29.80 20.91
N LEU A 43 17.10 -30.01 21.09
CA LEU A 43 16.25 -30.77 20.18
C LEU A 43 15.27 -29.82 19.47
N GLU A 44 15.26 -29.85 18.14
CA GLU A 44 14.29 -29.11 17.33
C GLU A 44 12.95 -29.85 17.28
N PHE A 45 11.88 -29.19 17.73
CA PHE A 45 10.51 -29.67 17.65
C PHE A 45 9.66 -28.71 16.82
N ILE A 46 8.81 -29.26 15.94
CA ILE A 46 7.79 -28.46 15.27
C ILE A 46 6.62 -28.28 16.22
N VAL A 47 6.29 -27.03 16.56
CA VAL A 47 5.07 -26.74 17.31
C VAL A 47 3.91 -26.78 16.33
N ARG A 48 3.28 -27.96 16.26
CA ARG A 48 2.28 -28.30 15.24
C ARG A 48 1.12 -27.30 15.18
N GLU A 49 0.66 -26.80 16.32
CA GLU A 49 -0.44 -25.84 16.40
C GLU A 49 -0.07 -24.51 15.74
N GLN A 50 1.09 -23.93 16.09
CA GLN A 50 1.61 -22.70 15.49
C GLN A 50 1.83 -22.84 13.98
N ALA A 51 2.40 -23.97 13.54
CA ALA A 51 2.63 -24.22 12.13
C ALA A 51 1.31 -24.41 11.33
N ILE A 52 0.25 -24.94 11.97
CA ILE A 52 -1.09 -25.01 11.36
C ILE A 52 -1.68 -23.61 11.20
N ASP A 53 -1.64 -22.79 12.25
CA ASP A 53 -2.17 -21.43 12.21
C ASP A 53 -1.46 -20.58 11.15
N GLU A 54 -0.13 -20.71 11.09
CA GLU A 54 0.70 -20.04 10.10
C GLU A 54 0.36 -20.51 8.68
N PHE A 55 0.24 -21.82 8.46
CA PHE A 55 -0.18 -22.35 7.17
C PHE A 55 -1.55 -21.79 6.75
N VAL A 56 -2.53 -21.78 7.66
CA VAL A 56 -3.87 -21.23 7.41
C VAL A 56 -3.79 -19.74 7.06
N ARG A 57 -2.94 -18.97 7.75
CA ARG A 57 -2.69 -17.55 7.45
C ARG A 57 -2.17 -17.38 6.03
N LEU A 58 -1.17 -18.17 5.62
CA LEU A 58 -0.60 -18.13 4.27
C LEU A 58 -1.64 -18.54 3.21
N LEU A 59 -2.47 -19.54 3.48
CA LEU A 59 -3.57 -19.92 2.58
C LEU A 59 -4.58 -18.78 2.38
N ASN A 60 -4.93 -18.06 3.44
CA ASN A 60 -5.82 -16.91 3.34
C ASN A 60 -5.22 -15.80 2.46
N ILE A 61 -3.90 -15.59 2.52
CA ILE A 61 -3.20 -14.62 1.66
C ILE A 61 -3.29 -15.07 0.20
N LEU A 62 -3.00 -16.34 -0.10
CA LEU A 62 -3.03 -16.90 -1.46
C LEU A 62 -4.42 -16.82 -2.10
N GLU A 63 -5.46 -17.09 -1.31
CA GLU A 63 -6.86 -17.00 -1.72
C GLU A 63 -7.25 -15.54 -2.02
N LYS A 64 -6.91 -14.61 -1.11
CA LYS A 64 -7.19 -13.17 -1.31
C LYS A 64 -6.48 -12.57 -2.51
N THR A 65 -5.28 -13.03 -2.82
CA THR A 65 -4.54 -12.58 -4.01
C THR A 65 -5.01 -13.26 -5.30
N GLY A 66 -5.90 -14.26 -5.22
CA GLY A 66 -6.39 -15.01 -6.37
C GLY A 66 -5.29 -15.80 -7.09
N VAL A 67 -4.20 -16.11 -6.39
CA VAL A 67 -3.04 -16.83 -6.96
C VAL A 67 -3.27 -18.34 -6.91
N CYS A 68 -3.92 -18.83 -5.85
CA CYS A 68 -4.30 -20.23 -5.70
C CYS A 68 -5.73 -20.32 -5.15
N GLU A 69 -6.34 -21.49 -5.29
CA GLU A 69 -7.67 -21.78 -4.74
C GLU A 69 -7.55 -22.65 -3.49
N ARG A 70 -8.34 -22.33 -2.46
CA ARG A 70 -8.34 -23.07 -1.20
C ARG A 70 -9.40 -24.14 -1.21
N HIS A 71 -9.02 -25.35 -0.81
CA HIS A 71 -9.91 -26.50 -0.71
C HIS A 71 -9.94 -27.00 0.73
N ILE A 72 -11.14 -26.99 1.32
CA ILE A 72 -11.39 -27.45 2.68
C ILE A 72 -12.11 -28.80 2.59
N THR A 73 -11.48 -29.85 3.10
CA THR A 73 -12.03 -31.21 3.12
C THR A 73 -12.07 -31.75 4.54
N LYS A 74 -12.71 -32.92 4.73
CA LYS A 74 -12.68 -33.65 6.03
C LYS A 74 -11.26 -34.04 6.47
N GLN A 75 -10.31 -34.10 5.52
CA GLN A 75 -8.92 -34.48 5.76
C GLN A 75 -8.03 -33.28 6.11
N GLY A 76 -8.55 -32.06 6.00
CA GLY A 76 -7.83 -30.83 6.30
C GLY A 76 -7.96 -29.79 5.20
N GLN A 77 -7.11 -28.77 5.28
CA GLN A 77 -7.05 -27.68 4.33
C GLN A 77 -5.87 -27.86 3.39
N SER A 78 -6.11 -27.49 2.13
CA SER A 78 -5.11 -27.54 1.07
C SER A 78 -5.33 -26.37 0.11
N THR A 79 -4.33 -26.13 -0.74
CA THR A 79 -4.47 -25.16 -1.83
C THR A 79 -3.98 -25.73 -3.14
N HIS A 80 -4.69 -25.37 -4.20
CA HIS A 80 -4.51 -25.85 -5.56
C HIS A 80 -4.12 -24.70 -6.48
N LYS A 81 -3.36 -25.03 -7.52
CA LYS A 81 -3.16 -24.05 -8.60
C LYS A 81 -4.49 -23.76 -9.30
N ASN A 82 -4.66 -22.52 -9.71
CA ASN A 82 -5.68 -22.06 -10.63
C ASN A 82 -5.02 -21.57 -11.93
N ASP A 83 -5.82 -20.98 -12.82
CA ASP A 83 -5.32 -20.48 -14.11
C ASP A 83 -4.31 -19.33 -13.96
N ASN A 84 -4.39 -18.56 -12.88
CA ASN A 84 -3.53 -17.41 -12.62
C ASN A 84 -2.19 -17.80 -11.97
N THR A 85 -2.09 -18.95 -11.31
CA THR A 85 -0.89 -19.37 -10.56
C THR A 85 0.38 -19.31 -11.43
N TYR A 86 0.30 -19.82 -12.66
CA TYR A 86 1.43 -19.85 -13.57
C TYR A 86 1.83 -18.45 -14.06
N SER A 87 0.86 -17.63 -14.46
CA SER A 87 1.13 -16.25 -14.89
C SER A 87 1.66 -15.39 -13.77
N PHE A 88 1.17 -15.58 -12.54
CA PHE A 88 1.64 -14.88 -11.35
C PHE A 88 3.12 -15.19 -11.09
N GLN A 89 3.50 -16.47 -11.09
CA GLN A 89 4.90 -16.86 -10.90
C GLN A 89 5.80 -16.28 -12.00
N ARG A 90 5.34 -16.30 -13.26
CA ARG A 90 6.09 -15.74 -14.40
C ARG A 90 6.26 -14.22 -14.35
N LYS A 91 5.35 -13.51 -13.69
CA LYS A 91 5.43 -12.05 -13.46
C LYS A 91 6.34 -11.68 -12.29
N GLY A 92 7.00 -12.67 -11.65
CA GLY A 92 7.92 -12.44 -10.54
C GLY A 92 7.29 -12.58 -9.16
N GLY A 93 6.11 -13.21 -9.07
CA GLY A 93 5.53 -13.71 -7.82
C GLY A 93 5.27 -12.66 -6.75
N PHE A 94 5.30 -13.09 -5.49
CA PHE A 94 5.01 -12.22 -4.35
C PHE A 94 6.07 -11.13 -4.16
N THR A 95 7.31 -11.37 -4.61
CA THR A 95 8.38 -10.34 -4.61
C THR A 95 8.00 -9.12 -5.43
N THR A 96 7.45 -9.33 -6.63
CA THR A 96 7.07 -8.22 -7.52
C THR A 96 5.83 -7.51 -6.99
N LEU A 97 4.82 -8.28 -6.54
CA LEU A 97 3.62 -7.75 -5.91
C LEU A 97 3.95 -6.85 -4.70
N TYR A 98 4.90 -7.28 -3.86
CA TYR A 98 5.37 -6.48 -2.71
C TYR A 98 5.97 -5.14 -3.14
N LYS A 99 6.86 -5.16 -4.13
CA LYS A 99 7.51 -3.93 -4.65
C LYS A 99 6.51 -2.96 -5.26
N GLU A 100 5.52 -3.47 -6.00
CA GLU A 100 4.47 -2.64 -6.59
C GLU A 100 3.62 -1.96 -5.53
N HIS A 101 3.21 -2.70 -4.49
CA HIS A 101 2.47 -2.13 -3.38
C HIS A 101 3.26 -1.08 -2.59
N GLN A 102 4.57 -1.27 -2.40
CA GLN A 102 5.39 -0.27 -1.73
C GLN A 102 5.51 1.02 -2.56
N LYS A 103 5.73 0.90 -3.87
CA LYS A 103 5.75 2.06 -4.78
C LYS A 103 4.41 2.81 -4.78
N GLU A 104 3.29 2.09 -4.72
CA GLU A 104 1.97 2.70 -4.67
C GLU A 104 1.76 3.47 -3.36
N LYS A 105 2.17 2.91 -2.22
CA LYS A 105 2.13 3.62 -0.94
C LYS A 105 2.97 4.90 -0.97
N GLU A 106 4.18 4.85 -1.51
CA GLU A 106 5.04 6.03 -1.68
C GLU A 106 4.39 7.09 -2.56
N ARG A 107 3.74 6.69 -3.66
CA ARG A 107 3.00 7.60 -4.54
C ARG A 107 1.85 8.29 -3.83
N ILE A 108 1.00 7.52 -3.13
CA ILE A 108 -0.13 8.05 -2.37
C ILE A 108 0.36 9.02 -1.28
N GLU A 109 1.46 8.70 -0.60
CA GLU A 109 2.04 9.60 0.41
C GLU A 109 2.53 10.90 -0.21
N LEU A 110 3.20 10.84 -1.36
CA LEU A 110 3.65 12.02 -2.10
C LEU A 110 2.47 12.89 -2.56
N GLU A 111 1.40 12.28 -3.08
CA GLU A 111 0.18 12.99 -3.50
C GLU A 111 -0.53 13.64 -2.31
N TYR A 112 -0.60 12.95 -1.18
CA TYR A 112 -1.14 13.51 0.06
C TYR A 112 -0.33 14.72 0.53
N ARG A 113 1.01 14.64 0.51
CA ARG A 113 1.89 15.76 0.85
C ARG A 113 1.71 16.94 -0.09
N LYS A 114 1.62 16.71 -1.41
CA LYS A 114 1.35 17.76 -2.40
C LYS A 114 0.01 18.44 -2.14
N THR A 115 -1.05 17.66 -1.97
CA THR A 115 -2.39 18.16 -1.68
C THR A 115 -2.42 19.02 -0.41
N LYS A 116 -1.68 18.62 0.63
CA LYS A 116 -1.55 19.40 1.86
C LYS A 116 -0.83 20.73 1.64
N VAL A 117 0.22 20.75 0.83
CA VAL A 117 0.93 21.99 0.46
C VAL A 117 0.04 22.90 -0.37
N ASP A 118 -0.67 22.37 -1.36
CA ASP A 118 -1.60 23.14 -2.18
C ASP A 118 -2.74 23.74 -1.35
N LEU A 119 -3.25 22.97 -0.37
CA LEU A 119 -4.26 23.45 0.57
C LEU A 119 -3.75 24.61 1.44
N ASP A 120 -2.54 24.49 2.00
CA ASP A 120 -1.90 25.55 2.80
C ASP A 120 -1.63 26.81 1.95
N LEU A 121 -1.19 26.63 0.70
CA LEU A 121 -0.97 27.72 -0.24
C LEU A 121 -2.28 28.43 -0.61
N ALA A 122 -3.35 27.66 -0.86
CA ALA A 122 -4.68 28.20 -1.11
C ALA A 122 -5.21 28.98 0.11
N GLU A 123 -5.02 28.47 1.33
CA GLU A 123 -5.41 29.15 2.56
C GLU A 123 -4.66 30.48 2.74
N LYS A 124 -3.34 30.50 2.50
CA LYS A 124 -2.53 31.73 2.53
C LYS A 124 -3.00 32.73 1.47
N THR A 125 -3.21 32.27 0.24
CA THR A 125 -3.71 33.11 -0.86
C THR A 125 -5.06 33.71 -0.52
N LEU A 126 -5.99 32.93 0.04
CA LEU A 126 -7.31 33.41 0.46
C LEU A 126 -7.22 34.43 1.59
N LYS A 127 -6.26 34.32 2.51
CA LYS A 127 -6.01 35.31 3.57
C LYS A 127 -5.42 36.61 3.03
N GLU A 128 -4.54 36.54 2.03
CA GLU A 128 -3.89 37.71 1.43
C GLU A 128 -4.79 38.47 0.42
N PHE A 129 -5.74 37.77 -0.22
CA PHE A 129 -6.64 38.33 -1.21
C PHE A 129 -7.48 39.55 -0.74
N PRO A 130 -8.12 39.55 0.46
CA PRO A 130 -8.84 40.73 0.93
C PRO A 130 -7.88 41.89 1.23
N ILE A 131 -6.71 41.64 1.81
CA ILE A 131 -5.73 42.68 2.19
C ILE A 131 -5.24 43.42 0.95
N THR A 132 -4.84 42.67 -0.08
CA THR A 132 -4.40 43.24 -1.36
C THR A 132 -5.51 44.02 -2.05
N LYS A 133 -6.76 43.53 -2.01
CA LYS A 133 -7.93 44.25 -2.55
C LYS A 133 -8.19 45.57 -1.81
N PHE A 134 -8.11 45.59 -0.48
CA PHE A 134 -8.28 46.82 0.31
C PHE A 134 -7.16 47.84 0.05
N LEU A 135 -5.91 47.39 -0.03
CA LEU A 135 -4.76 48.25 -0.38
C LEU A 135 -4.91 48.86 -1.78
N ALA A 136 -5.28 48.05 -2.77
CA ALA A 136 -5.50 48.51 -4.15
C ALA A 136 -6.63 49.55 -4.22
N TRP A 137 -7.72 49.33 -3.48
CA TRP A 137 -8.83 50.28 -3.43
C TRP A 137 -8.44 51.59 -2.73
N GLY A 138 -7.69 51.53 -1.63
CA GLY A 138 -7.17 52.72 -0.95
C GLY A 138 -6.22 53.54 -1.85
N GLY A 139 -5.30 52.88 -2.55
CA GLY A 139 -4.41 53.54 -3.51
C GLY A 139 -5.17 54.20 -4.67
N PHE A 140 -6.19 53.54 -5.21
CA PHE A 140 -7.04 54.09 -6.26
C PHE A 140 -7.77 55.37 -5.81
N ILE A 141 -8.34 55.36 -4.59
CA ILE A 141 -9.03 56.53 -4.03
C ILE A 141 -8.06 57.70 -3.85
N ILE A 142 -6.86 57.47 -3.31
CA ILE A 142 -5.85 58.52 -3.12
C ILE A 142 -5.44 59.13 -4.45
N ALA A 143 -5.17 58.31 -5.47
CA ALA A 143 -4.83 58.78 -6.81
C ALA A 143 -5.95 59.63 -7.43
N PHE A 144 -7.21 59.20 -7.28
CA PHE A 144 -8.37 59.93 -7.76
C PHE A 144 -8.54 61.30 -7.08
N LEU A 145 -8.35 61.37 -5.76
CA LEU A 145 -8.42 62.63 -5.01
C LEU A 145 -7.30 63.61 -5.39
N LEU A 146 -6.07 63.11 -5.61
CA LEU A 146 -4.96 63.93 -6.08
C LEU A 146 -5.24 64.52 -7.46
N LEU A 147 -5.78 63.71 -8.37
CA LEU A 147 -6.14 64.14 -9.72
C LEU A 147 -7.24 65.21 -9.69
N LEU A 148 -8.28 65.04 -8.87
CA LEU A 148 -9.32 66.07 -8.67
C LEU A 148 -8.75 67.37 -8.09
N LYS A 149 -7.86 67.27 -7.10
CA LYS A 149 -7.20 68.43 -6.49
C LYS A 149 -6.37 69.21 -7.53
N GLU A 150 -5.63 68.50 -8.38
CA GLU A 150 -4.79 69.11 -9.41
C GLU A 150 -5.64 69.80 -10.50
N ILE A 151 -6.74 69.18 -10.94
CA ILE A 151 -7.71 69.81 -11.86
C ILE A 151 -8.31 71.08 -11.24
N TYR A 152 -8.74 71.03 -9.98
CA TYR A 152 -9.31 72.21 -9.30
C TYR A 152 -8.30 73.35 -9.20
N SER A 153 -7.03 73.05 -8.91
CA SER A 153 -5.95 74.05 -8.83
C SER A 153 -5.57 74.66 -10.18
N ILE A 154 -5.84 73.98 -11.30
CA ILE A 154 -5.60 74.52 -12.65
C ILE A 154 -6.78 75.40 -13.09
N LEU A 155 -8.00 75.10 -12.61
CA LEU A 155 -9.23 75.79 -12.98
C LEU A 155 -9.53 77.05 -12.14
N THR A 156 -8.91 77.17 -10.95
CA THR A 156 -9.02 78.33 -10.03
C THR A 156 -7.78 79.20 -10.11
#